data_AF-A0A7X4JVF5-F1
#
_entry.id   AF-A0A7X4JVF5-F1
#
_cell.length_a   1.000
_cell.length_b   1.000
_cell.length_c   1.000
_cell.angle_alpha   90.00
_cell.angle_beta   90.00
_cell.angle_gamma   90.00
#
_symmetry.space_group_name_H-M   'P 1'
#
loop_
_entity.id
_entity.type
_entity.pdbx_description
1 polymer ?
#
loop_
_entity_poly.entity_id
_entity_poly.type
_entity_poly.pdbx_seq_one_letter_code
_entity_poly.pdbx_strand_id
1 'polypeptide(L)'
;MAETQTLTAEIVEIAYGTILFSTGLALVVLGVAFRSARSYEVPAFGAAILLHGIRALGDIEAVRLASGLPDAVFDYSGPICLYFVSAAAYIFLEQYWGSGLWNSFRRIWQFHLVFAVVATAVDLYTAAPGHSMEPYGVLVVVYRVVLVVNLVTGSLKTRPEDVYVLYGFGIVVLCTIHDVLVTAGVLEWTARARPLGVLAFMAGLGYSILLRARANQRQLGTLSTQLRTARQIQQSLLPPESVHPSTCRHAVRYIPMDAVGGDFYDFVPIDEHRFAVLVADVTGHGIPAALIASMLKTAAAAH
;
A
#
# COMPACT_ATOMS: atom_id res chain seq x y z
N MET A 1 8.44 9.72 43.42
CA MET A 1 7.30 9.89 42.48
C MET A 1 7.71 10.65 41.22
N ALA A 2 8.39 11.81 41.32
CA ALA A 2 8.90 12.54 40.14
C ALA A 2 9.91 11.71 39.31
N GLU A 3 10.87 11.05 39.96
CA GLU A 3 11.90 10.22 39.32
C GLU A 3 11.35 8.94 38.65
N THR A 4 10.22 8.44 39.15
CA THR A 4 9.52 7.29 38.56
C THR A 4 8.74 7.70 37.31
N GLN A 5 8.19 8.93 37.29
CA GLN A 5 7.49 9.49 36.13
C GLN A 5 8.43 9.82 34.98
N THR A 6 9.62 10.35 35.28
CA THR A 6 10.65 10.63 34.26
C THR A 6 11.14 9.33 33.60
N LEU A 7 11.38 8.28 34.39
CA LEU A 7 11.81 6.98 33.86
C LEU A 7 10.76 6.35 32.93
N THR A 8 9.47 6.42 33.32
CA THR A 8 8.39 5.88 32.47
C THR A 8 8.23 6.64 31.16
N ALA A 9 8.43 7.96 31.17
CA ALA A 9 8.35 8.77 29.95
C ALA A 9 9.50 8.43 28.99
N GLU A 10 10.72 8.30 29.51
CA GLU A 10 11.90 7.95 28.72
C GLU A 10 11.77 6.56 28.09
N ILE A 11 11.25 5.56 28.83
CA ILE A 11 10.99 4.22 28.28
C ILE A 11 9.99 4.28 27.10
N VAL A 12 8.94 5.10 27.21
CA VAL A 12 7.95 5.27 26.13
C VAL A 12 8.59 5.90 24.90
N GLU A 13 9.45 6.90 25.07
CA GLU A 13 10.18 7.55 23.97
C GLU A 13 11.17 6.59 23.29
N ILE A 14 11.91 5.79 24.06
CA ILE A 14 12.79 4.73 23.54
C ILE A 14 11.98 3.72 22.73
N ALA A 15 10.86 3.24 23.27
CA ALA A 15 10.00 2.28 22.59
C ALA A 15 9.46 2.84 21.27
N TYR A 16 8.94 4.08 21.30
CA TYR A 16 8.45 4.78 20.11
C TYR A 16 9.56 4.95 19.06
N GLY A 17 10.72 5.47 19.46
CA GLY A 17 11.86 5.67 18.56
C GLY A 17 12.35 4.37 17.92
N THR A 18 12.40 3.29 18.71
CA THR A 18 12.82 1.96 18.24
C THR A 18 11.82 1.35 17.26
N ILE A 19 10.51 1.48 17.53
CA ILE A 19 9.45 1.00 16.63
C ILE A 19 9.55 1.71 15.29
N LEU A 20 9.71 3.04 15.28
CA LEU A 20 9.84 3.80 14.05
C LEU A 20 11.14 3.46 13.32
N PHE A 21 12.27 3.40 14.03
CA PHE A 21 13.56 3.08 13.40
C PHE A 21 13.52 1.70 12.72
N SER A 22 13.09 0.67 13.45
CA SER A 22 13.03 -0.71 12.94
C SER A 22 12.03 -0.86 11.80
N THR A 23 10.83 -0.29 11.93
CA THR A 23 9.79 -0.34 10.88
C THR A 23 10.23 0.42 9.63
N GLY A 24 10.78 1.63 9.80
CA GLY A 24 11.27 2.46 8.71
C GLY A 24 12.41 1.77 7.95
N LEU A 25 13.39 1.22 8.67
CA LEU A 25 14.50 0.48 8.08
C LEU A 25 14.01 -0.74 7.30
N ALA A 26 13.10 -1.53 7.87
CA ALA A 26 12.53 -2.70 7.19
C ALA A 26 11.80 -2.30 5.90
N LEU A 27 10.99 -1.23 5.93
CA LEU A 27 10.27 -0.74 4.76
C LEU A 27 11.20 -0.22 3.66
N VAL A 28 12.30 0.46 4.03
CA VAL A 28 13.31 0.90 3.05
C VAL A 28 14.00 -0.31 2.42
N VAL A 29 14.51 -1.25 3.24
CA VAL A 29 15.26 -2.42 2.75
C VAL A 29 14.38 -3.31 1.88
N LEU A 30 13.21 -3.70 2.37
CA LEU A 30 12.27 -4.54 1.62
C LEU A 30 11.72 -3.80 0.39
N GLY A 31 11.40 -2.51 0.56
CA GLY A 31 10.91 -1.67 -0.52
C GLY A 31 11.91 -1.54 -1.65
N VAL A 32 13.21 -1.41 -1.36
CA VAL A 32 14.27 -1.37 -2.38
C VAL A 32 14.53 -2.76 -2.99
N ALA A 33 14.53 -3.82 -2.18
CA ALA A 33 14.84 -5.18 -2.62
C ALA A 33 13.75 -5.78 -3.53
N PHE A 34 12.47 -5.49 -3.26
CA PHE A 34 11.32 -6.06 -3.96
C PHE A 34 10.60 -5.07 -4.89
N ARG A 35 11.23 -3.94 -5.23
CA ARG A 35 10.58 -2.90 -6.06
C ARG A 35 10.32 -3.37 -7.50
N SER A 36 9.17 -2.97 -8.03
CA SER A 36 8.99 -2.79 -9.46
C SER A 36 9.68 -1.48 -9.89
N ALA A 37 10.20 -1.41 -11.12
CA ALA A 37 11.06 -0.32 -11.62
C ALA A 37 10.47 1.12 -11.49
N ARG A 38 9.16 1.25 -11.24
CA ARG A 38 8.44 2.53 -11.16
C ARG A 38 7.73 2.83 -9.84
N SER A 39 7.78 1.97 -8.82
CA SER A 39 7.11 2.23 -7.54
C SER A 39 8.14 2.47 -6.42
N TYR A 40 8.09 3.67 -5.85
CA TYR A 40 8.87 4.12 -4.70
C TYR A 40 7.97 4.44 -3.49
N GLU A 41 6.71 4.00 -3.47
CA GLU A 41 5.77 4.25 -2.38
C GLU A 41 6.31 3.72 -1.05
N VAL A 42 6.60 2.42 -1.01
CA VAL A 42 7.09 1.71 0.18
C VAL A 42 8.44 2.27 0.68
N PRO A 43 9.48 2.44 -0.16
CA PRO A 43 10.74 2.99 0.33
C PRO A 43 10.65 4.47 0.72
N ALA A 44 9.83 5.29 0.06
CA ALA A 44 9.65 6.69 0.46
C ALA A 44 8.94 6.81 1.81
N PHE A 45 7.90 5.99 2.04
CA PHE A 45 7.24 5.91 3.34
C PHE A 45 8.19 5.39 4.43
N GLY A 46 8.94 4.34 4.12
CA GLY A 46 9.97 3.80 5.00
C GLY A 46 11.01 4.85 5.38
N ALA A 47 11.49 5.65 4.43
CA ALA A 47 12.44 6.73 4.66
C ALA A 47 11.86 7.82 5.60
N ALA A 48 10.60 8.23 5.39
CA ALA A 48 9.94 9.20 6.26
C ALA A 48 9.84 8.69 7.72
N ILE A 49 9.44 7.43 7.90
CA ILE A 49 9.38 6.80 9.24
C ILE A 49 10.77 6.64 9.84
N LEU A 50 11.75 6.19 9.06
CA LEU A 50 13.12 5.97 9.51
C LEU A 50 13.75 7.27 10.03
N LEU A 51 13.60 8.37 9.29
CA LEU A 51 14.09 9.68 9.71
C LEU A 51 13.39 10.17 10.99
N HIS A 52 12.09 9.88 11.16
CA HIS A 52 11.41 10.13 12.43
C HIS A 52 11.96 9.29 13.58
N GLY A 53 12.30 8.01 13.33
CA GLY A 53 12.91 7.11 14.30
C GLY A 53 14.32 7.54 14.71
N ILE A 54 15.17 7.88 13.75
CA ILE A 54 16.52 8.41 13.99
C ILE A 54 16.46 9.66 14.85
N ARG A 55 15.58 10.62 14.49
CA ARG A 55 15.39 11.85 15.26
C ARG A 55 14.89 11.56 16.69
N ALA A 56 13.90 10.68 16.82
CA ALA A 56 13.32 10.36 18.12
C ALA A 56 14.34 9.70 19.05
N LEU A 57 15.16 8.79 18.54
CA LEU A 57 16.23 8.16 19.32
C LEU A 57 17.36 9.14 19.64
N GLY A 58 17.69 10.05 18.72
CA GLY A 58 18.73 11.06 18.92
C GLY A 58 18.41 12.12 19.98
N ASP A 59 17.12 12.36 20.25
CA ASP A 59 16.67 13.27 21.32
C ASP A 59 16.86 12.66 22.73
N ILE A 60 17.09 11.34 22.85
CA ILE A 60 17.14 10.62 24.14
C ILE A 60 18.55 10.61 24.72
N GLU A 61 18.72 11.12 25.94
CA GLU A 61 20.02 11.23 26.60
C GLU A 61 20.73 9.87 26.75
N ALA A 62 20.01 8.83 27.18
CA ALA A 62 20.55 7.48 27.30
C ALA A 62 21.12 6.94 25.97
N VAL A 63 20.48 7.26 24.83
CA VAL A 63 20.95 6.83 23.50
C VAL A 63 22.20 7.60 23.08
N ARG A 64 22.23 8.92 23.32
CA ARG A 64 23.40 9.76 23.03
C ARG A 64 24.63 9.25 23.79
N LEU A 65 24.48 9.01 25.10
CA LEU A 65 25.53 8.47 25.97
C LEU A 65 25.99 7.07 25.52
N ALA A 66 25.05 6.17 25.24
CA ALA A 66 25.37 4.79 24.85
C ALA A 66 26.07 4.68 23.49
N SER A 67 25.84 5.64 22.58
CA SER A 67 26.43 5.63 21.23
C SER A 67 27.93 5.93 21.20
N GLY A 68 28.45 6.67 22.19
CA GLY A 68 29.81 7.20 22.19
C GLY A 68 30.10 8.24 21.10
N LEU A 69 29.09 8.74 20.39
CA LEU A 69 29.24 9.77 19.36
C LEU A 69 29.27 11.18 19.98
N PRO A 70 29.96 12.15 19.35
CA PRO A 70 29.94 13.54 19.80
C PRO A 70 28.54 14.14 19.80
N ASP A 71 28.22 14.98 20.80
CA ASP A 71 26.91 15.64 20.92
C ASP A 71 26.52 16.42 19.66
N ALA A 72 27.49 17.02 18.99
CA ALA A 72 27.31 17.72 17.72
C ALA A 72 26.62 16.86 16.65
N VAL A 73 26.90 15.55 16.59
CA VAL A 73 26.25 14.63 15.62
C VAL A 73 24.74 14.60 15.86
N PHE A 74 24.31 14.57 17.13
CA PHE A 74 22.90 14.57 17.51
C PHE A 74 22.27 15.95 17.27
N ASP A 75 22.98 17.02 17.64
CA ASP A 75 22.49 18.39 17.49
C ASP A 75 22.21 18.74 16.02
N TYR A 76 23.06 18.28 15.08
CA TYR A 76 22.81 18.46 13.64
C TYR A 76 21.81 17.45 13.06
N SER A 77 21.85 16.19 13.49
CA SER A 77 20.97 15.16 12.90
C SER A 77 19.50 15.40 13.19
N GLY A 78 19.15 16.00 14.34
CA GLY A 78 17.77 16.31 14.70
C GLY A 78 17.05 17.20 13.67
N PRO A 79 17.52 18.44 13.44
CA PRO A 79 17.00 19.35 12.42
C PRO A 79 17.05 18.77 11.01
N ILE A 80 18.18 18.16 10.61
CA ILE A 80 18.34 17.57 9.28
C ILE A 80 17.27 16.50 9.03
N CYS A 81 17.03 15.60 9.99
CA CYS A 81 15.98 14.60 9.85
C CYS A 81 14.61 15.25 9.61
N LEU A 82 14.26 16.32 10.34
CA LEU A 82 12.99 17.02 10.13
C LEU A 82 12.89 17.60 8.73
N TYR A 83 13.94 18.26 8.23
CA TYR A 83 13.95 18.85 6.90
C TYR A 83 13.65 17.81 5.80
N PHE A 84 14.15 16.59 5.93
CA PHE A 84 13.95 15.53 4.94
C PHE A 84 12.69 14.66 5.16
N VAL A 85 12.18 14.53 6.39
CA VAL A 85 10.97 13.74 6.70
C VAL A 85 9.80 14.16 5.82
N SER A 86 9.56 15.47 5.76
CA SER A 86 8.45 16.05 5.03
C SER A 86 8.59 15.76 3.53
N ALA A 87 9.78 15.91 2.95
CA ALA A 87 10.06 15.57 1.55
C ALA A 87 9.75 14.08 1.25
N ALA A 88 10.23 13.16 2.07
CA ALA A 88 9.97 11.73 1.92
C ALA A 88 8.47 11.40 2.02
N ALA A 89 7.76 12.02 2.97
CA ALA A 89 6.32 11.85 3.13
C ALA A 89 5.53 12.35 1.90
N TYR A 90 5.91 13.48 1.30
CA TYR A 90 5.23 13.97 0.10
C TYR A 90 5.48 13.08 -1.13
N ILE A 91 6.69 12.53 -1.29
CA ILE A 91 7.01 11.58 -2.37
C ILE A 91 6.15 10.31 -2.25
N PHE A 92 5.92 9.84 -1.02
CA PHE A 92 4.97 8.76 -0.76
C PHE A 92 3.55 9.13 -1.19
N LEU A 93 3.06 10.30 -0.75
CA LEU A 93 1.69 10.74 -1.04
C LEU A 93 1.41 10.94 -2.55
N GLU A 94 2.36 11.49 -3.32
CA GLU A 94 2.23 11.64 -4.77
C GLU A 94 2.03 10.27 -5.45
N GLN A 95 2.76 9.26 -5.01
CA GLN A 95 2.69 7.94 -5.63
C GLN A 95 1.47 7.15 -5.18
N TYR A 96 1.10 7.24 -3.89
CA TYR A 96 -0.05 6.54 -3.34
C TYR A 96 -1.37 6.95 -4.01
N TRP A 97 -1.54 8.23 -4.35
CA TRP A 97 -2.76 8.77 -4.96
C TRP A 97 -2.66 9.08 -6.47
N GLY A 98 -1.49 8.94 -7.08
CA GLY A 98 -1.26 9.15 -8.51
C GLY A 98 -1.20 10.63 -8.91
N SER A 99 -1.05 10.91 -10.22
CA SER A 99 -0.69 12.24 -10.75
C SER A 99 -1.88 13.13 -11.22
N GLY A 100 -3.11 12.62 -11.24
CA GLY A 100 -4.26 13.20 -11.95
C GLY A 100 -4.76 14.60 -11.51
N LEU A 101 -4.46 15.07 -10.29
CA LEU A 101 -4.79 16.42 -9.79
C LEU A 101 -3.55 17.14 -9.18
N TRP A 102 -2.34 16.62 -9.42
CA TRP A 102 -1.24 16.72 -8.44
C TRP A 102 0.05 17.41 -8.93
N ASN A 103 0.01 18.16 -10.04
CA ASN A 103 1.18 18.94 -10.50
C ASN A 103 1.64 20.01 -9.48
N SER A 104 0.75 20.47 -8.60
CA SER A 104 1.10 21.36 -7.50
C SER A 104 1.86 20.63 -6.38
N PHE A 105 1.54 19.37 -6.11
CA PHE A 105 2.25 18.54 -5.12
C PHE A 105 3.69 18.29 -5.50
N ARG A 106 3.90 17.95 -6.77
CA ARG A 106 5.25 17.73 -7.28
C ARG A 106 6.13 18.96 -7.07
N ARG A 107 5.59 20.14 -7.35
CA ARG A 107 6.29 21.42 -7.12
C ARG A 107 6.52 21.70 -5.64
N ILE A 108 5.55 21.39 -4.78
CA ILE A 108 5.66 21.59 -3.32
C ILE A 108 6.79 20.73 -2.75
N TRP A 109 6.82 19.42 -3.04
CA TRP A 109 7.85 18.56 -2.46
C TRP A 109 9.22 18.80 -3.07
N GLN A 110 9.30 19.13 -4.37
CA GLN A 110 10.56 19.52 -5.00
C GLN A 110 11.13 20.79 -4.36
N PHE A 111 10.29 21.81 -4.15
CA PHE A 111 10.71 23.00 -3.41
C PHE A 111 11.13 22.64 -1.99
N HIS A 112 10.36 21.81 -1.29
CA HIS A 112 10.67 21.42 0.08
C HIS A 112 12.00 20.65 0.16
N LEU A 113 12.28 19.80 -0.83
CA LEU A 113 13.56 19.09 -0.93
C LEU A 113 14.72 20.08 -1.15
N VAL A 114 14.55 21.07 -2.03
CA VAL A 114 15.55 22.13 -2.22
C VAL A 114 15.75 22.92 -0.92
N PHE A 115 14.67 23.30 -0.24
CA PHE A 115 14.74 23.96 1.06
C PHE A 115 15.50 23.09 2.07
N ALA A 116 15.22 21.79 2.14
CA ALA A 116 15.88 20.89 3.08
C ALA A 116 17.40 20.84 2.86
N VAL A 117 17.83 20.72 1.60
CA VAL A 117 19.25 20.74 1.23
C VAL A 117 19.90 22.08 1.59
N VAL A 118 19.24 23.20 1.28
CA VAL A 118 19.75 24.54 1.58
C VAL A 118 19.81 24.78 3.09
N ALA A 119 18.78 24.43 3.84
CA ALA A 119 18.72 24.54 5.29
C ALA A 119 19.85 23.74 5.95
N THR A 120 20.07 22.50 5.52
CA THR A 120 21.22 21.71 5.98
C THR A 120 22.55 22.39 5.68
N ALA A 121 22.73 22.92 4.47
CA ALA A 121 23.97 23.61 4.11
C ALA A 121 24.19 24.90 4.94
N VAL A 122 23.12 25.66 5.21
CA VAL A 122 23.17 26.89 6.03
C VAL A 122 23.52 26.55 7.47
N ASP A 123 22.85 25.57 8.07
CA ASP A 123 23.10 25.16 9.45
C ASP A 123 24.57 24.69 9.62
N LEU A 124 25.10 23.93 8.65
CA LEU A 124 26.49 23.49 8.64
C LEU A 124 27.47 24.65 8.44
N TYR A 125 27.19 25.57 7.53
CA TYR A 125 28.07 26.72 7.24
C TYR A 125 28.12 27.72 8.39
N THR A 126 26.99 27.97 9.05
CA THR A 126 26.88 28.89 10.18
C THR A 126 27.32 28.27 11.50
N ALA A 127 27.63 26.97 11.51
CA ALA A 127 27.93 26.18 12.69
C ALA A 127 26.84 26.29 13.78
N ALA A 128 25.59 26.47 13.36
CA ALA A 128 24.44 26.71 14.23
C ALA A 128 23.35 25.65 13.95
N PRO A 129 23.34 24.54 14.70
CA PRO A 129 22.36 23.48 14.51
C PRO A 129 20.92 24.00 14.65
N GLY A 130 20.09 23.79 13.64
CA GLY A 130 18.69 24.19 13.67
C GLY A 130 18.46 25.68 13.44
N HIS A 131 19.45 26.43 12.95
CA HIS A 131 19.26 27.84 12.56
C HIS A 131 18.07 28.03 11.60
N SER A 132 17.86 27.07 10.70
CA SER A 132 16.77 27.10 9.72
C SER A 132 15.44 26.53 10.25
N MET A 133 15.31 26.22 11.55
CA MET A 133 14.11 25.59 12.12
C MET A 133 12.89 26.50 12.16
N GLU A 134 13.08 27.79 12.44
CA GLU A 134 11.99 28.77 12.45
C GLU A 134 11.32 28.92 11.06
N PRO A 135 12.06 29.21 9.97
CA PRO A 135 11.45 29.26 8.64
C PRO A 135 10.91 27.89 8.19
N TYR A 136 11.54 26.79 8.60
CA TYR A 136 11.03 25.44 8.34
C TYR A 136 9.65 25.20 8.96
N GLY A 137 9.43 25.62 10.21
CA GLY A 137 8.15 25.46 10.91
C GLY A 137 6.98 26.11 10.17
N VAL A 138 7.19 27.36 9.72
CA VAL A 138 6.20 28.10 8.91
C VAL A 138 5.92 27.38 7.59
N LEU A 139 6.99 26.96 6.90
CA LEU A 139 6.90 26.29 5.60
C LEU A 139 6.09 24.99 5.68
N VAL A 140 6.35 24.18 6.71
CA VAL A 140 5.67 22.89 6.92
C VAL A 140 4.19 23.07 7.19
N VAL A 141 3.80 24.08 7.97
CA VAL A 141 2.38 24.37 8.23
C VAL A 141 1.68 24.74 6.92
N VAL A 142 2.25 25.68 6.15
CA VAL A 142 1.69 26.11 4.86
C VAL A 142 1.51 24.90 3.93
N TYR A 143 2.54 24.07 3.77
CA TYR A 143 2.47 22.91 2.89
C TYR A 143 1.46 21.87 3.34
N ARG A 144 1.32 21.65 4.65
CA ARG A 144 0.32 20.71 5.18
C ARG A 144 -1.10 21.20 4.99
N VAL A 145 -1.36 22.50 5.17
CA VAL A 145 -2.69 23.08 4.89
C VAL A 145 -3.05 22.92 3.42
N VAL A 146 -2.12 23.29 2.51
CA VAL A 146 -2.33 23.12 1.07
C VAL A 146 -2.57 21.64 0.72
N LEU A 147 -1.80 20.72 1.29
CA LEU A 147 -1.97 19.29 1.08
C LEU A 147 -3.32 18.78 1.59
N VAL A 148 -3.80 19.18 2.77
CA VAL A 148 -5.15 18.80 3.25
C VAL A 148 -6.24 19.26 2.29
N VAL A 149 -6.21 20.53 1.85
CA VAL A 149 -7.22 21.07 0.92
C VAL A 149 -7.25 20.27 -0.39
N ASN A 150 -6.08 19.96 -0.94
CA ASN A 150 -5.95 19.16 -2.16
C ASN A 150 -6.37 17.70 -1.95
N LEU A 151 -6.07 17.12 -0.78
CA LEU A 151 -6.43 15.75 -0.48
C LEU A 151 -7.93 15.59 -0.25
N VAL A 152 -8.60 16.54 0.41
CA VAL A 152 -10.06 16.55 0.57
C VAL A 152 -10.77 16.68 -0.79
N THR A 153 -10.29 17.59 -1.65
CA THR A 153 -10.87 17.77 -3.00
C THR A 153 -10.60 16.58 -3.91
N GLY A 154 -9.43 15.94 -3.80
CA GLY A 154 -9.08 14.71 -4.51
C GLY A 154 -9.76 13.45 -3.96
N SER A 155 -10.07 13.42 -2.66
CA SER A 155 -10.67 12.26 -1.95
C SER A 155 -12.07 11.90 -2.44
N LEU A 156 -12.75 12.79 -3.16
CA LEU A 156 -14.01 12.47 -3.84
C LEU A 156 -13.85 11.41 -4.95
N LYS A 157 -12.61 11.13 -5.39
CA LYS A 157 -12.30 10.13 -6.44
C LYS A 157 -11.55 8.91 -5.91
N THR A 158 -11.33 8.80 -4.61
CA THR A 158 -10.48 7.75 -4.02
C THR A 158 -11.27 6.50 -3.66
N ARG A 159 -10.57 5.37 -3.51
CA ARG A 159 -11.19 4.12 -3.07
C ARG A 159 -11.76 4.31 -1.66
N PRO A 160 -12.90 3.69 -1.31
CA PRO A 160 -13.51 3.83 0.02
C PRO A 160 -12.59 3.37 1.15
N GLU A 161 -11.69 2.42 0.87
CA GLU A 161 -10.72 1.86 1.82
C GLU A 161 -9.61 2.86 2.20
N ASP A 162 -9.39 3.90 1.40
CA ASP A 162 -8.30 4.87 1.60
C ASP A 162 -8.69 6.03 2.54
N VAL A 163 -9.96 6.10 2.96
CA VAL A 163 -10.46 7.13 3.87
C VAL A 163 -9.71 7.15 5.22
N TYR A 164 -9.25 5.98 5.67
CA TYR A 164 -8.49 5.85 6.92
C TYR A 164 -7.09 6.45 6.82
N VAL A 165 -6.48 6.42 5.63
CA VAL A 165 -5.19 7.08 5.37
C VAL A 165 -5.37 8.60 5.41
N LEU A 166 -6.47 9.10 4.86
CA LEU A 166 -6.84 10.52 4.94
C LEU A 166 -7.06 10.97 6.39
N TYR A 167 -7.79 10.20 7.20
CA TYR A 167 -7.99 10.53 8.62
C TYR A 167 -6.66 10.53 9.39
N GLY A 168 -5.84 9.50 9.23
CA GLY A 168 -4.51 9.45 9.84
C GLY A 168 -3.63 10.63 9.43
N PHE A 169 -3.69 11.02 8.15
CA PHE A 169 -2.96 12.16 7.63
C PHE A 169 -3.48 13.48 8.23
N GLY A 170 -4.79 13.66 8.33
CA GLY A 170 -5.40 14.81 9.01
C GLY A 170 -4.92 14.94 10.46
N ILE A 171 -4.83 13.83 11.20
CA ILE A 171 -4.31 13.82 12.57
C ILE A 171 -2.83 14.25 12.59
N VAL A 172 -1.99 13.74 11.67
CA VAL A 172 -0.58 14.17 11.53
C VAL A 172 -0.46 15.68 11.32
N VAL A 173 -1.33 16.26 10.50
CA VAL A 173 -1.36 17.72 10.25
C VAL A 173 -1.73 18.48 11.52
N LEU A 174 -2.81 18.09 12.20
CA LEU A 174 -3.24 18.71 13.45
C LEU A 174 -2.14 18.65 14.53
N CYS A 175 -1.55 17.48 14.75
CA CYS A 175 -0.46 17.31 15.71
C CYS A 175 0.78 18.15 15.36
N THR A 176 1.03 18.42 14.08
CA THR A 176 2.17 19.25 13.68
C THR A 176 1.89 20.74 13.81
N ILE A 177 0.67 21.18 13.50
CA ILE A 177 0.25 22.55 13.78
C ILE A 177 0.33 22.80 15.29
N HIS A 178 -0.18 21.88 16.10
CA HIS A 178 -0.04 21.91 17.55
C HIS A 178 1.41 22.09 17.98
N ASP A 179 2.32 21.22 17.53
CA ASP A 179 3.73 21.29 17.94
C ASP A 179 4.43 22.56 17.48
N VAL A 180 4.07 23.11 16.31
CA VAL A 180 4.60 24.40 15.84
C VAL A 180 4.10 25.55 16.73
N LEU A 181 2.82 25.55 17.11
CA LEU A 181 2.25 26.57 18.00
C LEU A 181 2.86 26.52 19.41
N VAL A 182 3.10 25.32 19.95
CA VAL A 182 3.81 25.12 21.21
C VAL A 182 5.23 25.65 21.12
N THR A 183 5.95 25.31 20.03
CA THR A 183 7.33 25.75 19.82
C THR A 183 7.43 27.28 19.67
N ALA A 184 6.43 27.90 19.05
CA ALA A 184 6.34 29.36 18.90
C ALA A 184 5.92 30.08 20.20
N GLY A 185 5.66 29.36 21.30
CA GLY A 185 5.20 29.94 22.56
C GLY A 185 3.76 30.46 22.54
N VAL A 186 2.98 30.11 21.51
CA VAL A 186 1.57 30.51 21.39
C VAL A 186 0.67 29.65 22.28
N LEU A 187 1.04 28.39 22.49
CA LEU A 187 0.30 27.43 23.30
C LEU A 187 1.16 26.94 24.47
N GLU A 188 0.69 27.17 25.70
CA GLU A 188 1.34 26.68 26.93
C GLU A 188 1.02 25.20 27.16
N TRP A 189 1.66 24.33 26.37
CA TRP A 189 1.50 22.88 26.46
C TRP A 189 2.87 22.20 26.57
N THR A 190 3.01 21.26 27.51
CA THR A 190 4.32 20.64 27.82
C THR A 190 4.63 19.39 26.99
N ALA A 191 3.62 18.65 26.56
CA ALA A 191 3.76 17.43 25.76
C ALA A 191 3.72 17.69 24.24
N ARG A 192 4.60 17.04 23.48
CA ARG A 192 4.57 17.04 22.01
C ARG A 192 3.55 16.04 21.50
N ALA A 193 2.71 16.45 20.54
CA ALA A 193 1.62 15.64 20.01
C ALA A 193 2.01 14.84 18.75
N ARG A 194 3.12 15.19 18.07
CA ARG A 194 3.54 14.55 16.81
C ARG A 194 3.68 13.02 16.84
N PRO A 195 4.16 12.36 17.91
CA PRO A 195 4.22 10.90 17.97
C PRO A 195 2.86 10.23 17.75
N LEU A 196 1.80 10.79 18.34
CA LEU A 196 0.44 10.28 18.17
C LEU A 196 -0.02 10.40 16.72
N GLY A 197 0.32 11.50 16.05
CA GLY A 197 0.01 11.69 14.63
C GLY A 197 0.64 10.61 13.75
N VAL A 198 1.95 10.38 13.89
CA VAL A 198 2.67 9.38 13.07
C VAL A 198 2.10 7.98 13.30
N LEU A 199 1.83 7.61 14.55
CA LEU A 199 1.22 6.32 14.88
C LEU A 199 -0.21 6.19 14.31
N ALA A 200 -1.03 7.23 14.42
CA ALA A 200 -2.38 7.25 13.86
C ALA A 200 -2.35 7.08 12.32
N PHE A 201 -1.38 7.70 11.66
CA PHE A 201 -1.17 7.54 10.22
C PHE A 201 -0.72 6.13 9.86
N MET A 202 0.24 5.55 10.58
CA MET A 202 0.67 4.17 10.39
C MET A 202 -0.48 3.19 10.60
N ALA A 203 -1.31 3.40 11.62
CA ALA A 203 -2.50 2.58 11.89
C ALA A 203 -3.54 2.71 10.76
N GLY A 204 -3.81 3.92 10.30
CA GLY A 204 -4.72 4.18 9.17
C GLY A 204 -4.24 3.51 7.88
N LEU A 205 -2.95 3.60 7.57
CA LEU A 205 -2.34 2.92 6.44
C LEU A 205 -2.41 1.40 6.57
N GLY A 206 -2.00 0.85 7.72
CA GLY A 206 -2.07 -0.59 8.00
C GLY A 206 -3.50 -1.13 7.86
N TYR A 207 -4.48 -0.39 8.36
CA TYR A 207 -5.90 -0.76 8.23
C TYR A 207 -6.38 -0.70 6.78
N SER A 208 -6.00 0.31 6.00
CA SER A 208 -6.32 0.39 4.57
C SER A 208 -5.74 -0.79 3.78
N ILE A 209 -4.49 -1.18 4.07
CA ILE A 209 -3.84 -2.34 3.44
C ILE A 209 -4.57 -3.64 3.81
N LEU A 210 -4.98 -3.79 5.07
CA LEU A 210 -5.75 -4.94 5.53
C LEU A 210 -7.12 -5.03 4.82
N LEU A 211 -7.81 -3.91 4.67
CA LEU A 211 -9.08 -3.86 3.94
C LEU A 211 -8.89 -4.25 2.47
N ARG A 212 -7.85 -3.72 1.81
CA ARG A 212 -7.47 -4.09 0.43
C ARG A 212 -7.20 -5.59 0.30
N ALA A 213 -6.46 -6.16 1.23
CA ALA A 213 -6.17 -7.59 1.26
C ALA A 213 -7.45 -8.43 1.41
N ARG A 214 -8.37 -8.02 2.30
CA ARG A 214 -9.66 -8.68 2.49
C ARG A 214 -10.57 -8.57 1.26
N ALA A 215 -10.61 -7.40 0.62
CA ALA A 215 -11.40 -7.18 -0.59
C ALA A 215 -10.90 -8.07 -1.74
N ASN A 216 -9.58 -8.13 -1.95
CA ASN A 216 -8.97 -8.99 -2.96
C ASN A 216 -9.24 -10.48 -2.68
N GLN A 217 -9.13 -10.95 -1.44
CA GLN A 217 -9.46 -12.33 -1.09
C GLN A 217 -10.92 -12.68 -1.38
N ARG A 218 -11.85 -11.76 -1.11
CA ARG A 218 -13.27 -11.96 -1.46
C ARG A 218 -13.46 -12.07 -2.97
N GLN A 219 -12.82 -11.21 -3.75
CA GLN A 219 -12.88 -11.28 -5.22
C GLN A 219 -12.35 -12.61 -5.75
N LEU A 220 -11.20 -13.07 -5.24
CA LEU A 220 -10.65 -14.37 -5.60
C LEU A 220 -11.58 -15.53 -5.23
N GLY A 221 -12.21 -15.48 -4.05
CA GLY A 221 -13.20 -16.47 -3.62
C GLY A 221 -14.45 -16.51 -4.51
N THR A 222 -14.97 -15.34 -4.88
CA THR A 222 -16.11 -15.22 -5.80
C THR A 222 -15.75 -15.75 -7.18
N LEU A 223 -14.59 -15.37 -7.73
CA LEU A 223 -14.11 -15.86 -9.03
C LEU A 223 -13.94 -17.38 -9.03
N SER A 224 -13.34 -17.93 -7.96
CA SER A 224 -13.21 -19.38 -7.77
C SER A 224 -14.57 -20.09 -7.77
N THR A 225 -15.56 -19.50 -7.09
CA THR A 225 -16.93 -20.04 -7.06
C THR A 225 -17.59 -20.00 -8.44
N GLN A 226 -17.47 -18.88 -9.16
CA GLN A 226 -17.99 -18.73 -10.52
C GLN A 226 -17.36 -19.74 -11.49
N LEU A 227 -16.05 -19.95 -11.39
CA LEU A 227 -15.33 -20.95 -12.19
C LEU A 227 -15.80 -22.38 -11.87
N ARG A 228 -16.05 -22.71 -10.60
CA ARG A 228 -16.60 -24.02 -10.21
C ARG A 228 -17.99 -24.24 -10.79
N THR A 229 -18.86 -23.24 -10.77
CA THR A 229 -20.20 -23.32 -11.38
C THR A 229 -20.10 -23.48 -12.89
N ALA A 230 -19.24 -22.72 -13.56
CA ALA A 230 -19.00 -22.85 -14.99
C ALA A 230 -18.53 -24.27 -15.36
N ARG A 231 -17.64 -24.87 -14.54
CA ARG A 231 -17.22 -26.27 -14.69
C ARG A 231 -18.38 -27.23 -14.59
N GLN A 232 -19.25 -27.08 -13.60
CA GLN A 232 -20.42 -27.95 -13.43
C GLN A 232 -21.38 -27.87 -14.62
N ILE A 233 -21.62 -26.66 -15.14
CA ILE A 233 -22.43 -26.46 -16.35
C ILE A 233 -21.77 -27.16 -17.54
N GLN A 234 -20.48 -26.92 -17.78
CA GLN A 234 -19.76 -27.56 -18.88
C GLN A 234 -19.77 -29.08 -18.77
N GLN A 235 -19.59 -29.64 -17.57
CA GLN A 235 -19.69 -31.08 -17.34
C GLN A 235 -21.11 -31.62 -17.56
N SER A 236 -22.15 -30.86 -17.19
CA SER A 236 -23.54 -31.24 -17.46
C SER A 236 -23.91 -31.19 -18.94
N LEU A 237 -23.17 -30.42 -19.74
CA LEU A 237 -23.32 -30.41 -21.18
C LEU A 237 -22.74 -31.66 -21.81
N LEU A 238 -21.72 -32.31 -21.23
CA LEU A 238 -21.17 -33.55 -21.78
C LEU A 238 -22.23 -34.68 -21.76
N PRO A 239 -22.27 -35.54 -22.79
CA PRO A 239 -23.29 -36.58 -22.89
C PRO A 239 -23.22 -37.52 -21.66
N PRO A 240 -24.35 -37.78 -20.99
CA PRO A 240 -24.42 -38.74 -19.90
C PRO A 240 -24.27 -40.16 -20.44
N GLU A 241 -23.82 -41.09 -19.59
CA GLU A 241 -23.58 -42.50 -19.97
C GLU A 241 -24.80 -43.18 -20.62
N SER A 242 -26.02 -42.71 -20.34
CA SER A 242 -27.25 -43.25 -20.94
C SER A 242 -27.43 -42.95 -22.43
N VAL A 243 -26.75 -41.94 -22.96
CA VAL A 243 -26.79 -41.57 -24.40
C VAL A 243 -25.75 -42.37 -25.19
N HIS A 244 -24.95 -43.17 -24.51
CA HIS A 244 -23.88 -43.90 -25.14
C HIS A 244 -24.42 -45.07 -26.00
N PRO A 245 -23.85 -45.31 -27.20
CA PRO A 245 -24.33 -46.34 -28.11
C PRO A 245 -24.18 -47.75 -27.53
N SER A 246 -25.26 -48.54 -27.54
CA SER A 246 -25.26 -49.95 -27.12
C SER A 246 -24.64 -50.90 -28.17
N THR A 247 -24.53 -50.44 -29.42
CA THR A 247 -24.04 -51.22 -30.56
C THR A 247 -22.52 -51.36 -30.62
N CYS A 248 -21.76 -50.64 -29.78
CA CYS A 248 -20.29 -50.62 -29.80
C CYS A 248 -19.69 -50.39 -28.40
N ARG A 249 -18.57 -51.07 -28.08
CA ARG A 249 -17.80 -50.80 -26.87
C ARG A 249 -17.01 -49.50 -27.02
N HIS A 250 -17.18 -48.57 -26.11
CA HIS A 250 -16.50 -47.28 -26.10
C HIS A 250 -16.10 -46.91 -24.66
N ALA A 251 -15.17 -45.97 -24.52
CA ALA A 251 -14.75 -45.43 -23.23
C ALA A 251 -14.33 -43.97 -23.43
N VAL A 252 -14.69 -43.08 -22.50
CA VAL A 252 -14.34 -41.66 -22.56
C VAL A 252 -13.75 -41.21 -21.22
N ARG A 253 -12.76 -40.33 -21.29
CA ARG A 253 -12.15 -39.69 -20.12
C ARG A 253 -11.93 -38.21 -20.43
N TYR A 254 -12.62 -37.33 -19.71
CA TYR A 254 -12.50 -35.88 -19.87
C TYR A 254 -11.75 -35.27 -18.69
N ILE A 255 -10.58 -34.67 -18.96
CA ILE A 255 -9.75 -33.98 -17.96
C ILE A 255 -9.38 -32.60 -18.52
N PRO A 256 -10.07 -31.52 -18.09
CA PRO A 256 -9.70 -30.17 -18.50
C PRO A 256 -8.38 -29.75 -17.84
N MET A 257 -7.61 -28.92 -18.53
CA MET A 257 -6.34 -28.35 -18.04
C MET A 257 -6.56 -27.37 -16.86
N ASP A 258 -7.64 -26.58 -16.92
CA ASP A 258 -8.03 -25.58 -15.92
C ASP A 258 -9.40 -25.92 -15.31
N ALA A 259 -10.06 -24.94 -14.67
CA ALA A 259 -11.43 -25.09 -14.20
C ALA A 259 -12.43 -25.45 -15.32
N VAL A 260 -12.18 -24.99 -16.56
CA VAL A 260 -13.00 -25.26 -17.76
C VAL A 260 -12.09 -25.49 -18.96
N GLY A 261 -12.51 -26.31 -19.93
CA GLY A 261 -11.70 -26.71 -21.10
C GLY A 261 -12.24 -26.23 -22.45
N GLY A 262 -11.40 -26.16 -23.48
CA GLY A 262 -11.83 -25.94 -24.87
C GLY A 262 -12.33 -27.21 -25.57
N ASP A 263 -12.00 -28.37 -25.01
CA ASP A 263 -12.34 -29.67 -25.58
C ASP A 263 -13.78 -30.03 -25.24
N PHE A 264 -14.48 -30.65 -26.17
CA PHE A 264 -15.72 -31.36 -25.89
C PHE A 264 -15.91 -32.56 -26.82
N TYR A 265 -16.81 -33.45 -26.41
CA TYR A 265 -17.26 -34.56 -27.24
C TYR A 265 -18.77 -34.73 -27.15
N ASP A 266 -19.36 -35.36 -28.17
CA ASP A 266 -20.77 -35.75 -28.16
C ASP A 266 -21.01 -37.06 -28.91
N PHE A 267 -22.10 -37.75 -28.58
CA PHE A 267 -22.60 -38.91 -29.31
C PHE A 267 -23.95 -38.55 -29.93
N VAL A 268 -23.99 -38.45 -31.27
CA VAL A 268 -25.20 -38.05 -32.00
C VAL A 268 -25.80 -39.29 -32.68
N PRO A 269 -27.00 -39.75 -32.29
CA PRO A 269 -27.64 -40.88 -32.95
C PRO A 269 -28.07 -40.48 -34.37
N ILE A 270 -27.74 -41.32 -35.36
CA ILE A 270 -28.17 -41.13 -36.76
C ILE A 270 -29.42 -41.99 -37.03
N ASP A 271 -29.40 -43.26 -36.60
CA ASP A 271 -30.53 -44.19 -36.62
C ASP A 271 -30.33 -45.32 -35.57
N GLU A 272 -31.18 -46.36 -35.57
CA GLU A 272 -31.14 -47.48 -34.61
C GLU A 272 -29.81 -48.25 -34.58
N HIS A 273 -28.98 -48.13 -35.62
CA HIS A 273 -27.73 -48.89 -35.74
C HIS A 273 -26.49 -48.02 -35.96
N ARG A 274 -26.66 -46.71 -36.20
CA ARG A 274 -25.57 -45.77 -36.50
C ARG A 274 -25.59 -44.56 -35.57
N PHE A 275 -24.41 -44.15 -35.16
CA PHE A 275 -24.16 -42.92 -34.41
C PHE A 275 -22.92 -42.22 -34.95
N ALA A 276 -22.89 -40.89 -34.82
CA ALA A 276 -21.70 -40.09 -35.02
C ALA A 276 -21.05 -39.80 -33.67
N VAL A 277 -19.72 -39.75 -33.67
CA VAL A 277 -18.93 -39.24 -32.56
C VAL A 277 -18.40 -37.87 -32.99
N LEU A 278 -18.75 -36.84 -32.24
CA LEU A 278 -18.17 -35.52 -32.39
C LEU A 278 -17.09 -35.34 -31.34
N VAL A 279 -15.91 -34.91 -31.74
CA VAL A 279 -14.84 -34.46 -30.85
C VAL A 279 -14.32 -33.17 -31.41
N ALA A 280 -14.21 -32.15 -30.58
CA ALA A 280 -13.67 -30.86 -30.99
C ALA A 280 -12.74 -30.31 -29.90
N ASP A 281 -11.67 -29.67 -30.37
CA ASP A 281 -10.69 -28.95 -29.57
C ASP A 281 -10.71 -27.49 -30.06
N VAL A 282 -11.09 -26.59 -29.16
CA VAL A 282 -11.07 -25.15 -29.44
C VAL A 282 -9.71 -24.60 -29.05
N THR A 283 -9.01 -24.01 -30.03
CA THR A 283 -7.73 -23.33 -29.82
C THR A 283 -7.80 -22.32 -28.67
N GLY A 284 -7.01 -22.55 -27.63
CA GLY A 284 -6.95 -21.73 -26.42
C GLY A 284 -7.25 -22.55 -25.16
N HIS A 285 -7.39 -21.89 -24.01
CA HIS A 285 -7.80 -22.52 -22.76
C HIS A 285 -8.62 -21.56 -21.88
N GLY A 286 -9.23 -22.09 -20.82
CA GLY A 286 -10.03 -21.31 -19.87
C GLY A 286 -11.41 -20.92 -20.39
N ILE A 287 -12.00 -19.87 -19.78
CA ILE A 287 -13.41 -19.48 -20.01
C ILE A 287 -13.74 -19.21 -21.49
N PRO A 288 -12.94 -18.47 -22.27
CA PRO A 288 -13.29 -18.16 -23.65
C PRO A 288 -13.39 -19.41 -24.54
N ALA A 289 -12.45 -20.35 -24.40
CA ALA A 289 -12.46 -21.60 -25.17
C ALA A 289 -13.66 -22.48 -24.79
N ALA A 290 -13.98 -22.57 -23.50
CA ALA A 290 -15.14 -23.31 -23.00
C ALA A 290 -16.48 -22.77 -23.51
N LEU A 291 -16.60 -21.45 -23.70
CA LEU A 291 -17.79 -20.83 -24.28
C LEU A 291 -17.98 -21.22 -25.75
N ILE A 292 -16.93 -21.18 -26.55
CA ILE A 292 -16.98 -21.58 -27.97
C ILE A 292 -17.31 -23.08 -28.09
N ALA A 293 -16.69 -23.92 -27.26
CA ALA A 293 -16.99 -25.35 -27.20
C ALA A 293 -18.48 -25.60 -26.91
N SER A 294 -19.03 -24.87 -25.93
CA SER A 294 -20.45 -24.94 -25.59
C SER A 294 -21.34 -24.52 -26.76
N MET A 295 -20.99 -23.43 -27.46
CA MET A 295 -21.74 -22.97 -28.65
C MET A 295 -21.69 -23.97 -29.80
N LEU A 296 -20.53 -24.59 -30.06
CA LEU A 296 -20.38 -25.61 -31.10
C LEU A 296 -21.27 -26.82 -30.80
N LYS A 297 -21.35 -27.22 -29.52
CA LYS A 297 -22.25 -28.29 -29.08
C LYS A 297 -23.71 -27.95 -29.35
N THR A 298 -24.17 -26.76 -28.97
CA THR A 298 -25.57 -26.37 -29.20
C THR A 298 -25.90 -26.30 -30.69
N ALA A 299 -24.96 -25.84 -31.52
CA ALA A 299 -25.12 -25.82 -32.96
C ALA A 299 -25.17 -27.25 -33.55
N ALA A 300 -24.32 -28.16 -33.07
CA ALA A 300 -24.33 -29.56 -33.49
C ALA A 300 -25.60 -30.29 -33.07
N ALA A 301 -26.20 -29.96 -31.92
CA ALA A 301 -27.44 -30.54 -31.43
C ALA A 301 -28.71 -29.99 -32.09
N ALA A 302 -28.61 -28.89 -32.85
CA ALA A 302 -29.74 -28.26 -33.54
C ALA A 302 -30.08 -28.90 -34.91
N HIS A 303 -29.37 -29.97 -35.28
CA HIS A 303 -29.50 -30.73 -36.53
C HIS A 303 -29.67 -32.22 -36.23
#